data_AF-A0A484YWG2-F1
#
_entry.id   AF-A0A484YWG2-F1
#
_cell.length_a   1.000
_cell.length_b   1.000
_cell.length_c   1.000
_cell.angle_alpha   90.00
_cell.angle_beta   90.00
_cell.angle_gamma   90.00
#
_symmetry.space_group_name_H-M   'P 1'
#
loop_
_entity.id
_entity.type
_entity.pdbx_description
1 polymer ?
#
loop_
_entity_poly.entity_id
_entity_poly.type
_entity_poly.pdbx_seq_one_letter_code
_entity_poly.pdbx_strand_id
1 'polypeptide(L)' 'MFDATKPDGTPRKLLDVTRLHQLGWYHEVSLEQGLASTYQWFLENQHRFRG' A
#
# COMPACT_ATOMS: atom_id res chain seq x y z
N MET A 1 11.62 14.30 -5.25
CA MET A 1 11.99 15.51 -4.50
C MET A 1 10.73 16.00 -3.79
N PHE A 2 10.77 16.15 -2.46
CA PHE A 2 9.65 16.61 -1.64
C PHE A 2 9.41 18.11 -1.87
N ASP A 3 8.15 18.52 -2.04
CA ASP A 3 7.77 19.92 -2.18
C ASP A 3 7.28 20.46 -0.84
N ALA A 4 8.16 21.19 -0.15
CA ALA A 4 7.92 21.73 1.19
C ALA A 4 6.86 22.85 1.23
N THR A 5 6.34 23.30 0.08
CA THR A 5 5.25 24.29 0.04
C THR A 5 3.87 23.66 0.23
N LYS A 6 3.76 22.34 0.09
CA LYS A 6 2.50 21.62 0.27
C LYS A 6 2.35 21.21 1.74
N PRO A 7 1.19 21.46 2.37
CA PRO A 7 0.97 21.05 3.75
C PRO A 7 1.01 19.52 3.84
N ASP A 8 1.73 19.01 4.84
CA ASP A 8 1.69 17.60 5.17
C ASP A 8 0.28 17.19 5.62
N GLY A 9 -0.08 15.95 5.29
CA GLY A 9 -1.30 15.34 5.79
C GLY A 9 -1.25 15.09 7.31
N THR A 10 -2.30 14.45 7.83
CA THR A 10 -2.31 14.01 9.25
C THR A 10 -1.07 13.16 9.56
N PRO A 11 -0.32 13.42 10.65
CA PRO A 11 0.97 12.77 10.92
C PRO A 11 0.91 11.24 11.04
N ARG A 12 -0.25 10.69 11.42
CA ARG A 12 -0.46 9.24 11.54
C ARG A 12 -1.91 8.89 11.21
N LYS A 13 -2.07 7.90 10.33
CA LYS A 13 -3.35 7.28 10.01
C LYS A 13 -3.16 5.78 9.82
N LEU A 14 -3.46 5.01 10.87
CA LEU A 14 -3.34 3.55 10.91
C LEU A 14 -4.58 2.97 11.58
N LEU A 15 -4.93 1.73 11.21
CA LEU A 15 -5.99 0.97 11.87
C LEU A 15 -5.40 0.11 13.00
N ASP A 16 -6.16 -0.09 14.08
CA ASP A 16 -5.89 -1.15 15.03
C ASP A 16 -6.42 -2.48 14.47
N VAL A 17 -5.53 -3.47 14.37
CA VAL A 17 -5.80 -4.79 13.78
C VAL A 17 -5.85 -5.91 14.83
N THR A 18 -5.89 -5.57 16.12
CA THR A 18 -5.88 -6.53 17.23
C THR A 18 -6.98 -7.59 17.09
N ARG A 19 -8.20 -7.20 16.68
CA ARG A 19 -9.32 -8.14 16.47
C ARG A 19 -9.04 -9.17 15.37
N LEU A 20 -8.37 -8.77 14.29
CA LEU A 20 -8.03 -9.68 13.19
C LEU A 20 -6.99 -10.72 13.65
N HIS A 21 -5.99 -10.28 14.40
CA HIS A 21 -4.98 -11.17 14.98
C HIS A 21 -5.60 -12.16 15.98
N GLN A 22 -6.55 -11.73 16.81
CA GLN A 22 -7.28 -12.62 17.73
C GLN A 22 -8.10 -13.69 17.02
N LEU A 23 -8.56 -13.42 15.80
CA LEU A 23 -9.23 -14.39 14.94
C LEU A 23 -8.24 -15.31 14.19
N GLY A 24 -6.94 -15.17 14.44
CA GLY A 24 -5.88 -15.96 13.83
C GLY A 24 -5.47 -15.50 12.44
N TRP A 25 -5.96 -14.35 11.96
CA TRP A 25 -5.57 -13.82 10.66
C TRP A 25 -4.41 -12.83 10.80
N TYR A 26 -3.40 -12.99 9.93
CA TYR A 26 -2.25 -12.11 9.82
C TYR A 26 -1.97 -11.81 8.34
N HIS A 27 -1.44 -10.62 8.07
CA HIS A 27 -1.00 -10.28 6.72
C HIS A 27 0.29 -11.04 6.39
N GLU A 28 0.41 -11.50 5.16
CA GLU A 28 1.58 -12.29 4.70
C GLU A 28 2.49 -11.49 3.76
N VAL A 29 1.94 -10.48 3.08
CA VAL A 29 2.65 -9.71 2.07
C VAL A 29 3.18 -8.43 2.69
N SER A 30 4.50 -8.25 2.67
CA SER A 30 5.13 -6.99 3.07
C SER A 30 4.85 -5.89 2.04
N LEU A 31 5.01 -4.62 2.46
CA LEU A 31 4.81 -3.50 1.54
C LEU A 31 5.74 -3.58 0.31
N GLU A 32 7.01 -3.90 0.51
CA GLU A 32 8.00 -3.99 -0.57
C GLU A 32 7.62 -5.09 -1.58
N GLN A 33 7.28 -6.28 -1.08
CA GLN A 33 6.87 -7.40 -1.93
C GLN A 33 5.59 -7.08 -2.70
N GLY A 34 4.60 -6.47 -2.02
CA GLY A 34 3.35 -6.05 -2.64
C GLY A 34 3.55 -4.98 -3.71
N LEU A 35 4.45 -4.02 -3.48
CA LEU A 35 4.81 -2.99 -4.47
C LEU A 35 5.48 -3.60 -5.70
N ALA A 36 6.45 -4.51 -5.50
CA ALA A 36 7.16 -5.16 -6.60
C ALA A 36 6.21 -5.96 -7.50
N SER A 37 5.34 -6.80 -6.90
CA SER A 37 4.39 -7.61 -7.67
C SER A 37 3.32 -6.77 -8.36
N THR A 38 2.81 -5.73 -7.70
CA THR A 38 1.82 -4.82 -8.28
C THR A 38 2.43 -4.01 -9.44
N TYR A 39 3.67 -3.56 -9.29
CA TYR A 39 4.36 -2.85 -10.36
C TYR A 39 4.62 -3.75 -11.57
N GLN A 40 5.02 -5.00 -11.34
CA GLN A 40 5.16 -5.99 -12.39
C GLN A 40 3.84 -6.19 -13.15
N TRP A 41 2.73 -6.38 -12.42
CA TRP A 41 1.41 -6.48 -13.04
C TRP A 41 1.06 -5.23 -13.86
N PHE A 42 1.36 -4.04 -13.35
CA PHE A 42 1.12 -2.78 -14.07
C PHE A 42 1.88 -2.74 -15.41
N LEU A 43 3.16 -3.15 -15.43
CA LEU A 43 3.97 -3.20 -16.64
C LEU A 43 3.40 -4.17 -17.68
N GLU A 44 2.88 -5.31 -17.24
CA GLU A 44 2.28 -6.32 -18.12
C GLU A 44 0.90 -5.91 -18.66
N ASN A 45 0.22 -4.99 -17.99
CA ASN A 45 -1.16 -4.62 -18.28
C ASN A 45 -1.31 -3.19 -18.80
N GLN A 46 -0.26 -2.59 -19.36
CA GLN A 46 -0.25 -1.17 -19.73
C GLN A 46 -1.35 -0.75 -20.71
N HIS A 47 -1.80 -1.67 -21.57
CA HIS A 47 -2.84 -1.40 -22.56
C HIS A 47 -4.26 -1.72 -22.06
N ARG A 48 -4.39 -2.15 -20.79
CA ARG A 48 -5.64 -2.70 -20.23
C ARG A 48 -6.06 -2.09 -18.90
N PHE A 49 -5.19 -1.33 -18.23
CA PHE A 49 -5.57 -0.63 -17.00
C PHE A 49 -6.38 0.65 -17.34
N ARG A 50 -7.35 1.01 -16.49
CA ARG A 50 -8.11 2.26 -16.63
C ARG A 50 -7.21 3.42 -16.18
N GLY A 51 -6.71 4.20 -17.15
CA GLY A 51 -6.09 5.51 -16.93
C GLY A 51 -7.13 6.61 -16.90
#